data_AF-A0A1V9ZS36-F1
#
_entry.id   AF-A0A1V9ZS36-F1
#
_cell.length_a   1.000
_cell.length_b   1.000
_cell.length_c   1.000
_cell.angle_alpha   90.00
_cell.angle_beta   90.00
_cell.angle_gamma   90.00
#
_symmetry.space_group_name_H-M   'P 1'
#
loop_
_entity.id
_entity.type
_entity.pdbx_description
1 polymer ?
#
loop_
_entity_poly.entity_id
_entity_poly.type
_entity_poly.pdbx_seq_one_letter_code
_entity_poly.pdbx_strand_id
1 'polypeptide(L)'
;MVATITPLPRPVAIVVVAGLAVAWYLLHEEPVQRAAFMAAAGFSCIEYSWYATTTEGKDGELSFTPFASTCRPGHTTWAQFWANVLYTPALLYTYREWVTHPVLRVVLFPFNIWLLEIIEGYALMLIFGRNIAWTYPTKDAYFHENIRLGFAPLWFLLGLALEVIGYSVLDAASTAIALPVTLLAFGFAIIMFMQG
;
A
#
# COMPACT_ATOMS: atom_id res chain seq x y z
N MET A 1 1.61 7.20 21.25
CA MET A 1 0.24 7.74 21.07
C MET A 1 0.02 7.75 19.59
N VAL A 2 -0.98 7.04 19.08
CA VAL A 2 -1.22 7.01 17.63
C VAL A 2 -1.52 8.42 17.14
N ALA A 3 -0.80 8.87 16.12
CA ALA A 3 -1.02 10.18 15.53
C ALA A 3 -2.44 10.27 14.93
N THR A 4 -3.14 11.38 15.21
CA THR A 4 -4.50 11.63 14.72
C THR A 4 -4.61 13.02 14.12
N ILE A 5 -5.55 13.20 13.20
CA ILE A 5 -5.95 14.50 12.67
C ILE A 5 -7.47 14.60 12.62
N THR A 6 -7.99 15.81 12.47
CA THR A 6 -9.43 16.00 12.23
C THR A 6 -9.81 15.45 10.86
N PRO A 7 -10.68 14.43 10.76
CA PRO A 7 -11.11 13.90 9.48
C PRO A 7 -12.01 14.88 8.74
N LEU A 8 -12.11 14.72 7.42
CA LEU A 8 -13.09 15.40 6.60
C LEU A 8 -14.52 15.04 7.06
N PRO A 9 -15.49 15.97 6.95
CA PRO A 9 -16.89 15.63 7.11
C PRO A 9 -17.25 14.46 6.21
N ARG A 10 -17.96 13.46 6.75
CA ARG A 10 -18.27 12.21 6.04
C ARG A 10 -18.83 12.41 4.60
N PRO A 11 -19.77 13.34 4.35
CA PRO A 11 -20.24 13.58 2.97
C PRO A 11 -19.13 14.04 2.02
N VAL A 12 -18.20 14.86 2.52
CA VAL A 12 -17.05 15.35 1.74
C VAL A 12 -16.07 14.20 1.47
N ALA A 13 -15.75 13.39 2.49
CA ALA A 13 -14.89 12.22 2.34
C ALA A 13 -15.42 11.25 1.27
N ILE A 14 -16.74 10.97 1.28
CA ILE A 14 -17.39 10.10 0.29
C ILE A 14 -17.22 10.66 -1.12
N VAL A 15 -17.48 11.96 -1.32
CA VAL A 15 -17.34 12.61 -2.63
C VAL A 15 -15.89 12.57 -3.11
N VAL A 16 -14.92 12.84 -2.23
CA VAL A 16 -13.50 12.79 -2.56
C VAL A 16 -13.08 11.38 -2.99
N VAL A 17 -13.43 10.35 -2.20
CA VAL A 17 -13.07 8.96 -2.52
C VAL A 17 -13.73 8.50 -3.82
N ALA A 18 -15.02 8.81 -4.02
CA ALA A 18 -15.71 8.47 -5.26
C ALA A 18 -15.10 9.19 -6.47
N GLY A 19 -14.77 10.48 -6.32
CA GLY A 19 -14.09 11.26 -7.36
C GLY A 19 -12.72 10.69 -7.72
N LEU A 20 -11.92 10.32 -6.72
CA LEU A 20 -10.61 9.68 -6.93
C LEU A 20 -10.73 8.33 -7.64
N ALA A 21 -11.70 7.49 -7.24
CA ALA A 21 -11.93 6.20 -7.88
C ALA A 21 -12.35 6.35 -9.35
N VAL A 22 -13.25 7.30 -9.65
CA VAL A 22 -13.67 7.59 -11.03
C VAL A 22 -12.51 8.15 -11.84
N ALA A 23 -11.77 9.13 -11.30
CA ALA A 23 -10.61 9.69 -11.98
C ALA A 23 -9.55 8.60 -12.27
N TRP A 24 -9.25 7.76 -11.29
CA TRP A 24 -8.31 6.65 -11.45
C TRP A 24 -8.74 5.68 -12.55
N TYR A 25 -10.03 5.32 -12.60
CA TYR A 25 -10.57 4.44 -13.63
C TYR A 25 -10.48 5.05 -15.03
N LEU A 26 -10.75 6.35 -15.17
CA LEU A 26 -10.72 7.03 -16.46
C LEU A 26 -9.30 7.33 -16.96
N LEU A 27 -8.33 7.48 -16.05
CA LEU A 27 -6.95 7.84 -16.39
C LEU A 27 -6.06 6.64 -16.77
N HIS A 28 -6.41 5.43 -16.35
CA HIS A 28 -5.57 4.26 -16.57
C HIS A 28 -6.23 3.27 -17.53
N GLU A 29 -5.46 2.74 -18.46
CA GLU A 29 -5.93 1.68 -19.36
C GLU A 29 -6.18 0.37 -18.59
N GLU A 30 -7.08 -0.47 -19.11
CA GLU A 30 -7.45 -1.76 -18.48
C GLU A 30 -6.24 -2.62 -18.06
N PRO A 31 -5.16 -2.77 -18.86
CA PRO A 31 -3.96 -3.52 -18.45
C PRO A 31 -3.32 -3.00 -17.15
N VAL A 32 -3.22 -1.68 -17.01
CA VAL A 32 -2.64 -1.02 -15.81
C VAL A 32 -3.56 -1.21 -14.62
N GLN A 33 -4.87 -1.09 -14.83
CA GLN A 33 -5.86 -1.33 -13.78
C GLN A 33 -5.74 -2.76 -13.24
N ARG A 34 -5.69 -3.78 -14.12
CA ARG A 34 -5.53 -5.18 -13.71
C ARG A 34 -4.25 -5.43 -12.93
N ALA A 35 -3.14 -4.91 -13.43
CA ALA A 35 -1.86 -5.04 -12.75
C ALA A 35 -1.87 -4.36 -11.38
N ALA A 36 -2.53 -3.22 -11.23
CA ALA A 36 -2.68 -2.55 -9.94
C ALA A 36 -3.45 -3.40 -8.91
N PHE A 37 -4.54 -4.04 -9.31
CA PHE A 37 -5.25 -5.00 -8.46
C PHE A 37 -4.37 -6.20 -8.06
N MET A 38 -3.66 -6.78 -9.02
CA MET A 38 -2.80 -7.95 -8.76
C MET A 38 -1.63 -7.59 -7.84
N ALA A 39 -1.01 -6.42 -8.04
CA ALA A 39 0.05 -5.92 -7.16
C ALA A 39 -0.49 -5.60 -5.76
N ALA A 40 -1.65 -4.96 -5.62
CA ALA A 40 -2.27 -4.72 -4.32
C ALA A 40 -2.57 -6.03 -3.57
N ALA A 41 -3.04 -7.06 -4.28
CA ALA A 41 -3.21 -8.40 -3.72
C ALA A 41 -1.86 -9.02 -3.30
N GLY A 42 -0.82 -8.86 -4.13
CA GLY A 42 0.55 -9.27 -3.82
C GLY A 42 1.09 -8.59 -2.56
N PHE A 43 0.93 -7.27 -2.43
CA PHE A 43 1.29 -6.51 -1.23
C PHE A 43 0.54 -7.00 0.00
N SER A 44 -0.76 -7.30 -0.13
CA SER A 44 -1.56 -7.85 0.97
C SER A 44 -1.01 -9.21 1.42
N CYS A 45 -0.60 -10.07 0.50
CA CYS A 45 0.04 -11.35 0.82
C CYS A 45 1.39 -11.16 1.52
N ILE A 46 2.22 -10.21 1.05
CA ILE A 46 3.52 -9.89 1.65
C ILE A 46 3.32 -9.38 3.07
N GLU A 47 2.40 -8.43 3.27
CA GLU A 47 2.10 -7.86 4.58
C GLU A 47 1.54 -8.91 5.53
N TYR A 48 0.51 -9.64 5.11
CA TYR A 48 -0.08 -10.71 5.93
C TYR A 48 0.99 -11.71 6.38
N SER A 49 1.86 -12.13 5.46
CA SER A 49 2.97 -13.04 5.75
C SER A 49 4.01 -12.40 6.68
N TRP A 50 4.32 -11.12 6.50
CA TRP A 50 5.24 -10.38 7.37
C TRP A 50 4.72 -10.35 8.80
N TYR A 51 3.46 -9.99 9.02
CA TYR A 51 2.83 -10.04 10.35
C TYR A 51 2.86 -11.45 10.94
N ALA A 52 2.45 -12.46 10.17
CA ALA A 52 2.40 -13.85 10.62
C ALA A 52 3.77 -14.47 10.94
N THR A 53 4.86 -13.85 10.49
CA THR A 53 6.24 -14.33 10.70
C THR A 53 7.08 -13.43 11.60
N THR A 54 6.50 -12.37 12.16
CA THR A 54 7.21 -11.42 13.02
C THR A 54 6.58 -11.28 14.39
N THR A 55 7.44 -11.03 15.38
CA THR A 55 7.06 -10.60 16.72
C THR A 55 7.38 -9.12 16.90
N GLU A 56 6.64 -8.45 17.79
CA GLU A 56 6.82 -7.04 18.12
C GLU A 56 7.23 -6.90 19.59
N GLY A 57 8.36 -6.25 19.81
CA GLY A 57 8.88 -5.94 21.14
C GLY A 57 8.14 -4.77 21.80
N LYS A 58 8.48 -4.48 23.05
CA LYS A 58 7.86 -3.40 23.83
C LYS A 58 8.06 -2.01 23.22
N ASP A 59 9.13 -1.83 22.45
CA ASP A 59 9.49 -0.56 21.82
C ASP A 59 9.02 -0.46 20.36
N GLY A 60 8.13 -1.35 19.90
CA GLY A 60 7.68 -1.42 18.50
C GLY A 60 8.67 -2.09 17.54
N GLU A 61 9.83 -2.51 18.05
CA GLU A 61 10.85 -3.20 17.29
C GLU A 61 10.36 -4.56 16.79
N LEU A 62 10.65 -4.86 15.53
CA LEU A 62 10.18 -6.09 14.88
C LEU A 62 11.32 -7.08 14.73
N SER A 63 11.03 -8.34 15.02
CA SER A 63 11.96 -9.45 14.85
C SER A 63 11.33 -10.54 13.99
N PHE A 64 12.10 -11.07 13.03
CA PHE A 64 11.67 -12.20 12.22
C PHE A 64 11.78 -13.48 13.05
N THR A 65 10.63 -14.04 13.44
CA THR A 65 10.52 -15.16 14.37
C THR A 65 9.42 -16.11 13.88
N PRO A 66 9.61 -16.75 12.71
CA PRO A 66 8.57 -17.60 12.13
C PRO A 66 8.18 -18.72 13.09
N PHE A 67 6.88 -19.05 13.11
CA PHE A 67 6.27 -20.09 13.96
C PHE A 67 6.30 -19.84 15.47
N ALA A 68 6.76 -18.67 15.92
CA ALA A 68 6.60 -18.28 17.32
C ALA A 68 5.11 -18.15 17.67
N SER A 69 4.71 -18.66 18.84
CA SER A 69 3.32 -18.52 19.32
C SER A 69 2.92 -17.06 19.58
N THR A 70 3.90 -16.16 19.65
CA THR A 70 3.74 -14.72 19.84
C THR A 70 3.75 -13.92 18.53
N CYS A 71 3.76 -14.58 17.36
CA CYS A 71 3.63 -13.90 16.07
C CYS A 71 2.36 -13.05 16.02
N ARG A 72 2.45 -11.94 15.29
CA ARG A 72 1.33 -11.01 15.15
C ARG A 72 0.25 -11.61 14.24
N PRO A 73 -1.04 -11.26 14.46
CA PRO A 73 -2.09 -11.64 13.54
C PRO A 73 -1.86 -10.96 12.18
N GLY A 74 -1.86 -11.76 11.11
CA GLY A 74 -1.83 -11.25 9.75
C GLY A 74 -3.05 -10.39 9.48
N HIS A 75 -2.83 -9.19 8.95
CA HIS A 75 -3.91 -8.31 8.54
C HIS A 75 -3.45 -7.38 7.41
N THR A 76 -4.39 -7.04 6.55
CA THR A 76 -4.35 -5.91 5.62
C THR A 76 -5.75 -5.33 5.65
N THR A 77 -5.89 -4.02 5.89
CA THR A 77 -7.23 -3.44 5.94
C THR A 77 -7.79 -3.24 4.53
N TRP A 78 -9.13 -3.23 4.40
CA TRP A 78 -9.76 -2.91 3.13
C TRP A 78 -9.35 -1.54 2.59
N ALA A 79 -9.21 -0.55 3.47
CA ALA A 79 -8.78 0.79 3.08
C ALA A 79 -7.35 0.79 2.53
N GLN A 80 -6.45 0.03 3.16
CA GLN A 80 -5.08 -0.16 2.69
C GLN A 80 -5.00 -0.91 1.37
N PHE A 81 -5.75 -2.00 1.21
CA PHE A 81 -5.81 -2.73 -0.06
C PHE A 81 -6.15 -1.78 -1.21
N TRP A 82 -7.14 -0.93 -1.01
CA TRP A 82 -7.57 0.00 -2.04
C TRP A 82 -6.67 1.21 -2.21
N ALA A 83 -6.03 1.69 -1.13
CA ALA A 83 -4.98 2.70 -1.24
C ALA A 83 -3.85 2.19 -2.15
N ASN A 84 -3.41 0.94 -1.92
CA ASN A 84 -2.45 0.26 -2.77
C ASN A 84 -2.94 0.17 -4.23
N VAL A 85 -4.20 -0.23 -4.49
CA VAL A 85 -4.76 -0.26 -5.87
C VAL A 85 -4.65 1.12 -6.53
N LEU A 86 -5.06 2.18 -5.82
CA LEU A 86 -5.05 3.54 -6.36
C LEU A 86 -3.63 4.04 -6.63
N TYR A 87 -2.68 3.73 -5.76
CA TYR A 87 -1.31 4.26 -5.84
C TYR A 87 -0.36 3.41 -6.70
N THR A 88 -0.68 2.13 -6.92
CA THR A 88 0.19 1.21 -7.66
C THR A 88 0.62 1.71 -9.06
N PRO A 89 -0.25 2.36 -9.87
CA PRO A 89 0.20 2.93 -11.15
C PRO A 89 1.35 3.92 -10.99
N ALA A 90 1.30 4.80 -9.99
CA ALA A 90 2.39 5.71 -9.69
C ALA A 90 3.63 4.95 -9.17
N LEU A 91 3.43 4.02 -8.24
CA LEU A 91 4.50 3.25 -7.61
C LEU A 91 5.32 2.41 -8.60
N LEU A 92 4.65 1.76 -9.56
CA LEU A 92 5.27 0.74 -10.41
C LEU A 92 5.45 1.19 -11.86
N TYR A 93 4.48 1.90 -12.45
CA TYR A 93 4.54 2.30 -13.86
C TYR A 93 5.24 3.65 -14.03
N THR A 94 4.72 4.70 -13.40
CA THR A 94 5.31 6.05 -13.48
C THR A 94 6.74 6.05 -12.94
N TYR A 95 6.98 5.33 -11.83
CA TYR A 95 8.33 5.15 -11.29
C TYR A 95 9.30 4.50 -12.29
N ARG A 96 8.87 3.44 -12.98
CA ARG A 96 9.70 2.74 -13.99
C ARG A 96 9.98 3.62 -15.20
N GLU A 97 9.01 4.45 -15.59
CA GLU A 97 9.15 5.41 -16.69
C GLU A 97 10.12 6.54 -16.34
N TRP A 98 10.02 7.11 -15.15
CA TRP A 98 10.88 8.23 -14.72
C TRP A 98 12.29 7.80 -14.34
N VAL A 99 12.43 6.63 -13.71
CA VAL A 99 13.73 6.06 -13.31
C VAL A 99 14.07 4.92 -14.26
N THR A 100 14.61 5.26 -15.43
CA THR A 100 14.83 4.31 -16.52
C THR A 100 15.96 3.31 -16.24
N HIS A 101 16.95 3.69 -15.42
CA HIS A 101 18.09 2.84 -15.11
C HIS A 101 17.74 1.80 -14.03
N PRO A 102 17.92 0.49 -14.29
CA PRO A 102 17.46 -0.59 -13.40
C PRO A 102 18.10 -0.54 -12.01
N VAL A 103 19.41 -0.28 -11.94
CA VAL A 103 20.10 -0.16 -10.64
C VAL A 103 19.59 1.05 -9.85
N LEU A 104 19.26 2.17 -10.51
CA LEU A 104 18.73 3.34 -9.82
C LEU A 104 17.33 3.07 -9.29
N ARG A 105 16.50 2.28 -9.98
CA ARG A 105 15.21 1.83 -9.46
C ARG A 105 15.34 1.04 -8.17
N VAL A 106 16.30 0.11 -8.10
CA VAL A 106 16.53 -0.66 -6.86
C VAL A 106 17.02 0.27 -5.74
N VAL A 107 17.98 1.15 -6.05
CA VAL A 107 18.59 2.05 -5.05
C VAL A 107 17.59 3.08 -4.52
N LEU A 108 16.70 3.59 -5.38
CA LEU A 108 15.72 4.60 -5.01
C LEU A 108 14.39 4.00 -4.54
N PHE A 109 14.23 2.67 -4.56
CA PHE A 109 12.98 2.02 -4.19
C PHE A 109 12.51 2.30 -2.75
N PRO A 110 13.41 2.36 -1.73
CA PRO A 110 12.99 2.74 -0.38
C PRO A 110 12.32 4.11 -0.32
N PHE A 111 12.82 5.10 -1.08
CA PHE A 111 12.21 6.42 -1.15
C PHE A 111 10.84 6.39 -1.84
N ASN A 112 10.70 5.54 -2.86
CA ASN A 112 9.43 5.35 -3.56
C ASN A 112 8.36 4.73 -2.63
N ILE A 113 8.72 3.74 -1.81
CA ILE A 113 7.83 3.14 -0.82
C ILE A 113 7.51 4.12 0.31
N TRP A 114 8.49 4.83 0.86
CA TRP A 114 8.19 5.84 1.89
C TRP A 114 7.30 6.96 1.37
N LEU A 115 7.43 7.36 0.09
CA LEU A 115 6.54 8.33 -0.52
C LEU A 115 5.10 7.79 -0.62
N LEU A 116 4.94 6.53 -1.04
CA LEU A 116 3.65 5.82 -0.97
C LEU A 116 3.09 5.87 0.44
N GLU A 117 3.89 5.45 1.43
CA GLU A 117 3.45 5.33 2.82
C GLU A 117 3.00 6.68 3.39
N ILE A 118 3.69 7.76 3.04
CA ILE A 118 3.32 9.13 3.40
C ILE A 118 1.99 9.52 2.76
N ILE A 119 1.84 9.30 1.46
CA ILE A 119 0.64 9.74 0.72
C ILE A 119 -0.58 8.96 1.17
N GLU A 120 -0.49 7.62 1.21
CA GLU A 120 -1.59 6.76 1.66
C GLU A 120 -1.91 7.01 3.13
N GLY A 121 -0.88 7.13 3.97
CA GLY A 121 -1.02 7.42 5.39
C GLY A 121 -1.81 8.70 5.65
N TYR A 122 -1.43 9.81 5.03
CA TYR A 122 -2.17 11.07 5.17
C TYR A 122 -3.55 11.03 4.52
N ALA A 123 -3.73 10.36 3.39
CA ALA A 123 -5.05 10.19 2.77
C ALA A 123 -6.01 9.44 3.71
N LEU A 124 -5.55 8.35 4.33
CA LEU A 124 -6.31 7.59 5.32
C LEU A 124 -6.59 8.42 6.57
N MET A 125 -5.61 9.16 7.07
CA MET A 125 -5.81 10.07 8.19
C MET A 125 -6.86 11.15 7.89
N LEU A 126 -6.91 11.68 6.66
CA LEU A 126 -7.93 12.67 6.26
C LEU A 126 -9.33 12.07 6.18
N ILE A 127 -9.46 10.78 5.83
CA ILE A 127 -10.74 10.10 5.68
C ILE A 127 -11.25 9.52 7.01
N PHE A 128 -10.36 8.93 7.81
CA PHE A 128 -10.69 8.14 9.00
C PHE A 128 -10.22 8.78 10.32
N GLY A 129 -9.47 9.88 10.26
CA GLY A 129 -8.94 10.60 11.43
C GLY A 129 -7.66 10.00 12.02
N ARG A 130 -7.23 8.84 11.52
CA ARG A 130 -6.01 8.12 11.90
C ARG A 130 -5.52 7.26 10.74
N ASN A 131 -4.24 6.88 10.75
CA ASN A 131 -3.77 5.86 9.83
C ASN A 131 -4.27 4.48 10.32
N ILE A 132 -4.98 3.77 9.45
CA ILE A 132 -5.53 2.43 9.71
C ILE A 132 -4.80 1.32 8.95
N ALA A 133 -3.79 1.66 8.16
CA ALA A 133 -2.98 0.71 7.40
C ALA A 133 -1.77 0.26 8.20
N TRP A 134 -0.90 1.18 8.59
CA TRP A 134 0.28 0.89 9.39
C TRP A 134 0.58 2.05 10.33
N THR A 135 1.16 1.74 11.49
CA THR A 135 1.67 2.73 12.43
C THR A 135 2.93 2.17 13.06
N TYR A 136 4.03 2.92 13.00
CA TYR A 136 5.31 2.50 13.55
C TYR A 136 5.62 3.23 14.86
N PRO A 137 5.44 2.59 16.04
CA PRO A 137 5.70 3.23 17.31
C PRO A 137 7.20 3.18 17.71
N THR A 138 8.09 3.38 16.74
CA THR A 138 9.56 3.28 16.92
C THR A 138 10.23 4.66 16.87
N LYS A 139 11.45 4.76 17.40
CA LYS A 139 12.20 6.03 17.45
C LYS A 139 12.65 6.53 16.07
N ASP A 140 12.73 5.62 15.10
CA ASP A 140 13.10 5.89 13.71
C ASP A 140 11.87 6.04 12.80
N ALA A 141 10.69 6.25 13.40
CA ALA A 141 9.46 6.54 12.68
C ALA A 141 9.31 8.05 12.42
N TYR A 142 8.86 8.41 11.21
CA TYR A 142 8.69 9.80 10.78
C TYR A 142 7.30 10.01 10.16
N PHE A 143 6.96 11.29 9.95
CA PHE A 143 5.70 11.71 9.33
C PHE A 143 4.46 11.11 10.02
N HIS A 144 4.26 11.37 11.31
CA HIS A 144 3.11 10.80 12.06
C HIS A 144 3.09 9.28 12.09
N GLU A 145 4.27 8.66 12.27
CA GLU A 145 4.41 7.19 12.35
C GLU A 145 4.05 6.46 11.03
N ASN A 146 3.93 7.20 9.92
CA ASN A 146 3.61 6.64 8.60
C ASN A 146 4.78 5.92 7.97
N ILE A 147 6.03 6.31 8.25
CA ILE A 147 7.20 5.60 7.70
C ILE A 147 8.15 5.21 8.81
N ARG A 148 8.93 4.15 8.55
CA ARG A 148 10.03 3.72 9.41
C ARG A 148 11.31 3.56 8.59
N LEU A 149 12.38 4.24 8.99
CA LEU A 149 13.63 4.20 8.24
C LEU A 149 14.34 2.84 8.31
N GLY A 150 14.18 2.11 9.41
CA GLY A 150 14.73 0.76 9.61
C GLY A 150 14.23 -0.29 8.60
N PHE A 151 13.17 0.00 7.84
CA PHE A 151 12.69 -0.88 6.75
C PHE A 151 13.40 -0.68 5.42
N ALA A 152 14.33 0.26 5.30
CA ALA A 152 15.10 0.43 4.06
C ALA A 152 15.69 -0.89 3.50
N PRO A 153 16.28 -1.81 4.30
CA PRO A 153 16.77 -3.09 3.79
C PRO A 153 15.68 -3.95 3.14
N LEU A 154 14.49 -4.00 3.74
CA LEU A 154 13.35 -4.73 3.19
C LEU A 154 12.92 -4.12 1.85
N TRP A 155 12.90 -2.79 1.76
CA TRP A 155 12.56 -2.08 0.53
C TRP A 155 13.62 -2.24 -0.56
N PHE A 156 14.91 -2.31 -0.23
CA PHE A 156 15.94 -2.68 -1.21
C PHE A 156 15.72 -4.09 -1.76
N LEU A 157 15.41 -5.07 -0.89
CA LEU A 157 15.12 -6.44 -1.32
C LEU A 157 13.88 -6.52 -2.20
N LEU A 158 12.82 -5.79 -1.85
CA LEU A 158 11.61 -5.71 -2.64
C LEU A 158 11.86 -5.03 -3.99
N GLY A 159 12.63 -3.94 -4.03
CA GLY A 159 13.03 -3.26 -5.26
C GLY A 159 13.86 -4.17 -6.17
N LEU A 160 14.78 -4.96 -5.60
CA LEU A 160 15.53 -5.95 -6.35
C LEU A 160 14.62 -7.06 -6.90
N ALA A 161 13.71 -7.60 -6.08
CA ALA A 161 12.77 -8.63 -6.51
C ALA A 161 11.84 -8.13 -7.63
N LEU A 162 11.40 -6.87 -7.52
CA LEU A 162 10.62 -6.19 -8.56
C LEU A 162 11.40 -6.06 -9.86
N GLU A 163 12.68 -5.67 -9.80
CA GLU A 163 13.53 -5.50 -10.98
C GLU A 163 13.84 -6.83 -11.68
N VAL A 164 14.13 -7.89 -10.92
CA VAL A 164 14.55 -9.18 -11.49
C VAL A 164 13.35 -9.97 -12.03
N ILE A 165 12.21 -9.95 -11.34
CA ILE A 165 11.04 -10.78 -11.69
C ILE A 165 9.75 -9.95 -11.75
N GLY A 166 9.53 -9.05 -10.81
CA GLY A 166 8.23 -8.41 -10.63
C GLY A 166 7.76 -7.60 -11.84
N TYR A 167 8.62 -6.87 -12.54
CA TYR A 167 8.23 -6.15 -13.76
C TYR A 167 7.84 -7.09 -14.89
N SER A 168 8.56 -8.20 -15.08
CA SER A 168 8.17 -9.23 -16.05
C SER A 168 6.81 -9.84 -15.72
N VAL A 169 6.52 -10.06 -14.43
CA VAL A 169 5.23 -10.56 -13.97
C VAL A 169 4.11 -9.53 -14.17
N LEU A 170 4.38 -8.25 -13.89
CA LEU A 170 3.42 -7.15 -14.11
C LEU A 170 3.09 -6.98 -15.58
N ASP A 171 4.11 -7.00 -16.45
CA ASP A 171 3.95 -6.90 -17.89
C ASP A 171 3.13 -8.11 -18.41
N ALA A 172 3.36 -9.31 -17.89
CA ALA A 172 2.54 -10.49 -18.21
C ALA A 172 1.09 -10.37 -17.68
N ALA A 173 0.90 -9.95 -16.43
CA ALA A 173 -0.41 -9.78 -15.81
C ALA A 173 -1.26 -8.72 -16.53
N SER A 174 -0.62 -7.71 -17.12
CA SER A 174 -1.28 -6.70 -17.93
C SER A 174 -1.97 -7.29 -19.18
N THR A 175 -1.58 -8.50 -19.61
CA THR A 175 -2.14 -9.18 -20.79
C THR A 175 -3.10 -10.33 -20.47
N ALA A 176 -3.23 -10.70 -19.20
CA ALA A 176 -4.02 -11.85 -18.78
C ALA A 176 -5.41 -11.46 -18.24
N ILE A 177 -6.46 -12.03 -18.86
CA ILE A 177 -7.87 -12.13 -18.43
C ILE A 177 -8.61 -10.78 -18.23
N ALA A 178 -9.71 -10.59 -18.97
CA ALA A 178 -10.64 -9.48 -18.77
C ALA A 178 -11.25 -9.55 -17.35
N LEU A 179 -11.21 -8.44 -16.60
CA LEU A 179 -11.85 -8.32 -15.29
C LEU A 179 -13.20 -7.61 -15.49
N PRO A 180 -14.33 -8.33 -15.55
CA PRO A 180 -15.63 -7.68 -15.64
C PRO A 180 -15.99 -7.09 -14.28
N VAL A 181 -16.25 -5.78 -14.24
CA VAL A 181 -17.09 -5.07 -13.25
C VAL A 181 -16.68 -5.25 -11.77
N THR A 182 -15.40 -5.09 -11.43
CA THR A 182 -14.94 -4.98 -10.02
C THR A 182 -15.12 -3.58 -9.41
N LEU A 183 -15.48 -2.57 -10.21
CA LEU A 183 -15.71 -1.19 -9.74
C LEU A 183 -16.97 -1.01 -8.89
N LEU A 184 -18.00 -1.85 -9.08
CA LEU A 184 -19.20 -1.81 -8.24
C LEU A 184 -18.92 -2.35 -6.82
N ALA A 185 -17.92 -3.22 -6.65
CA ALA A 185 -17.49 -3.70 -5.34
C ALA A 185 -16.67 -2.64 -4.58
N PHE A 186 -15.96 -1.76 -5.29
CA PHE A 186 -15.09 -0.75 -4.67
C PHE A 186 -15.86 0.32 -3.89
N GLY A 187 -16.84 0.95 -4.53
CA GLY A 187 -17.67 1.98 -3.90
C GLY A 187 -18.53 1.44 -2.76
N PHE A 188 -19.05 0.22 -2.91
CA PHE A 188 -19.91 -0.39 -1.89
C PHE A 188 -19.11 -0.83 -0.65
N ALA A 189 -17.92 -1.41 -0.82
CA ALA A 189 -17.10 -1.87 0.30
C ALA A 189 -16.61 -0.70 1.18
N ILE A 190 -16.09 0.39 0.59
CA ILE A 190 -15.66 1.55 1.38
C ILE A 190 -16.85 2.18 2.13
N ILE A 191 -18.02 2.33 1.49
CA ILE A 191 -19.20 2.93 2.14
C ILE A 191 -19.71 2.06 3.30
N MET A 192 -19.70 0.74 3.14
CA MET A 192 -20.14 -0.20 4.19
C MET A 192 -19.17 -0.22 5.39
N PHE A 193 -17.86 -0.12 5.17
CA PHE A 193 -16.87 -0.12 6.27
C PHE A 193 -16.69 1.23 6.96
N MET A 194 -17.25 2.33 6.43
CA MET A 194 -17.40 3.59 7.18
C MET A 194 -18.58 3.58 8.18
N GLN A 195 -19.30 2.45 8.32
CA GLN A 195 -20.40 2.30 9.30
C GLN A 195 -20.02 1.53 10.58
N GLY A 196 -18.76 1.12 10.71
CA GLY A 196 -18.21 0.46 11.93
C GLY A 196 -17.43 1.41 12.82
#